data_AF-A0A351SZR7-F1
#
_entry.id   AF-A0A351SZR7-F1
#
_cell.length_a   1.000
_cell.length_b   1.000
_cell.length_c   1.000
_cell.angle_alpha   90.00
_cell.angle_beta   90.00
_cell.angle_gamma   90.00
#
_symmetry.space_group_name_H-M   'P 1'
#
loop_
_entity.id
_entity.type
_entity.pdbx_description
1 polymer ?
#
loop_
_entity_poly.entity_id
_entity_poly.type
_entity_poly.pdbx_seq_one_letter_code
_entity_poly.pdbx_strand_id
1 'polypeptide(L)' 'MAQVYADFLDRIVIAPEDENLKGRIEELGIKTSVFPIRMDSLEDKRRVARELLTIVRQQ' A
#
# COMPACT_ATOMS: atom_id res chain seq x y z
N MET A 1 6.04 3.11 12.18
CA MET A 1 4.92 3.94 11.66
C MET A 1 3.70 3.10 11.28
N ALA A 2 3.83 1.98 10.56
CA ALA A 2 2.69 1.11 10.20
C ALA A 2 1.91 0.51 11.39
N GLN A 3 2.56 0.28 12.54
CA GLN A 3 1.93 -0.23 13.77
C GLN A 3 0.76 0.62 14.28
N VAL A 4 0.70 1.92 13.95
CA VAL A 4 -0.37 2.81 14.40
C VAL A 4 -1.71 2.48 13.73
N TYR A 5 -1.67 1.85 12.55
CA TYR A 5 -2.85 1.53 11.75
C TYR A 5 -3.28 0.06 11.87
N ALA A 6 -2.55 -0.76 12.64
CA ALA A 6 -2.76 -2.20 12.72
C ALA A 6 -4.15 -2.60 13.24
N ASP A 7 -4.80 -1.73 14.01
CA ASP A 7 -6.09 -2.01 14.65
C ASP A 7 -7.28 -2.03 13.65
N PHE A 8 -7.14 -1.36 12.49
CA PHE A 8 -8.24 -1.19 11.53
C PHE A 8 -7.83 -1.30 10.05
N LEU A 9 -6.53 -1.37 9.76
CA LEU A 9 -6.03 -1.39 8.39
C LEU A 9 -5.86 -2.82 7.90
N ASP A 10 -6.78 -3.27 7.05
CA ASP A 10 -6.71 -4.57 6.39
C ASP A 10 -5.50 -4.71 5.45
N ARG A 11 -5.13 -3.60 4.79
CA ARG A 11 -4.07 -3.58 3.78
C ARG A 11 -3.37 -2.23 3.72
N ILE A 12 -2.04 -2.26 3.61
CA ILE A 12 -1.22 -1.09 3.32
C ILE A 12 -0.56 -1.22 1.94
N VAL A 13 -0.40 -0.09 1.25
CA VAL A 13 0.39 -0.01 0.01
C VAL A 13 1.65 0.77 0.30
N ILE A 14 2.80 0.17 -0.03
CA ILE A 14 4.12 0.75 0.21
C ILE A 14 4.86 0.93 -1.12
N ALA A 15 5.82 1.88 -1.12
CA ALA A 15 6.68 2.09 -2.26
C ALA A 15 7.65 0.90 -2.44
N PRO A 16 8.15 0.65 -3.67
CA PRO A 16 9.14 -0.40 -3.91
C PRO A 16 10.46 -0.18 -3.15
N GLU A 17 10.81 1.06 -2.81
CA GLU A 17 11.95 1.39 -1.94
C GLU A 17 11.79 0.82 -0.51
N ASP A 18 10.54 0.63 -0.06
CA ASP A 18 10.19 0.10 1.25
C ASP A 18 9.92 -1.42 1.25
N GLU A 19 10.16 -2.14 0.15
CA GLU A 19 9.84 -3.56 0.03
C GLU A 19 10.46 -4.41 1.16
N ASN A 20 11.63 -4.01 1.67
CA ASN A 20 12.29 -4.65 2.82
C ASN A 20 11.46 -4.61 4.12
N LEU A 21 10.48 -3.71 4.22
CA LEU A 21 9.57 -3.59 5.36
C LEU A 21 8.34 -4.51 5.24
N LYS A 22 8.09 -5.09 4.06
CA LYS A 22 6.92 -5.93 3.79
C LYS A 22 6.75 -7.04 4.82
N GLY A 23 7.82 -7.81 5.08
CA GLY A 23 7.78 -8.93 6.03
C GLY A 23 7.38 -8.48 7.43
N ARG A 24 7.97 -7.39 7.93
CA ARG A 24 7.64 -6.81 9.23
C ARG A 24 6.21 -6.32 9.35
N ILE A 25 5.62 -5.85 8.26
CA ILE A 25 4.23 -5.34 8.26
C ILE A 25 3.24 -6.51 8.17
N GLU A 26 3.55 -7.54 7.39
CA GLU A 26 2.74 -8.76 7.33
C GLU A 26 2.75 -9.53 8.66
N GLU A 27 3.84 -9.48 9.42
CA GLU A 27 3.90 -9.99 10.81
C GLU A 27 2.93 -9.28 11.77
N LEU A 28 2.53 -8.05 11.46
CA LEU A 28 1.52 -7.30 12.22
C LEU A 28 0.08 -7.66 11.80
N GLY A 29 -0.11 -8.62 10.89
CA GLY A 29 -1.42 -9.03 10.38
C GLY A 29 -1.98 -8.15 9.27
N ILE A 30 -1.19 -7.19 8.78
CA ILE A 30 -1.60 -6.24 7.74
C ILE A 30 -1.13 -6.75 6.38
N LYS A 31 -2.05 -6.93 5.41
CA LYS A 31 -1.66 -7.29 4.04
C LYS A 31 -0.83 -6.16 3.44
N THR A 32 0.29 -6.47 2.78
CA THR A 32 1.15 -5.43 2.20
C THR A 32 1.25 -5.59 0.70
N SER A 33 0.97 -4.53 -0.04
CA SER A 33 1.14 -4.47 -1.50
C SER A 33 2.21 -3.46 -1.86
N VAL A 34 3.09 -3.84 -2.78
CA VAL A 34 4.19 -2.97 -3.22
C VAL A 34 3.78 -2.34 -4.55
N PHE A 35 3.72 -1.02 -4.60
CA PHE A 35 3.38 -0.27 -5.80
C PHE A 35 4.03 1.12 -5.77
N PRO A 36 4.47 1.70 -6.91
CA PRO A 36 4.94 3.07 -6.96
C PRO A 36 3.86 4.06 -6.53
N ILE A 37 3.94 4.53 -5.28
CA ILE A 37 3.00 5.49 -4.67
C ILE A 37 3.36 6.96 -4.93
N ARG A 38 4.44 7.24 -5.68
CA ARG A 38 4.81 8.62 -6.02
C ARG A 38 3.76 9.23 -6.94
N MET A 39 3.31 10.43 -6.58
CA MET A 39 2.25 11.17 -7.27
C MET A 39 2.75 12.55 -7.72
N ASP A 40 3.85 12.57 -8.48
CA ASP A 40 4.50 13.82 -8.91
C ASP A 40 3.62 14.58 -9.92
N SER A 41 2.90 13.84 -10.78
CA SER A 41 1.98 14.40 -11.77
C SER A 41 0.52 13.99 -11.58
N LEU A 42 -0.38 14.70 -12.28
CA LEU A 42 -1.82 14.38 -12.33
C LEU A 42 -2.08 12.99 -12.93
N GLU A 43 -1.25 12.56 -13.88
CA GLU A 43 -1.28 11.20 -14.41
C GLU A 43 -0.88 10.17 -13.37
N ASP A 44 0.16 10.41 -12.56
CA ASP A 44 0.53 9.51 -11.47
C ASP A 44 -0.58 9.36 -10.44
N LYS A 45 -1.25 10.46 -10.07
CA LYS A 45 -2.43 10.40 -9.19
C LYS A 45 -3.52 9.50 -9.76
N ARG A 46 -3.83 9.63 -11.06
CA ARG A 46 -4.83 8.79 -11.74
C ARG A 46 -4.39 7.33 -11.80
N ARG A 47 -3.11 7.07 -12.06
CA ARG A 47 -2.53 5.72 -12.09
C ARG A 47 -2.66 5.06 -10.71
N VAL A 48 -2.19 5.73 -9.65
CA VAL A 48 -2.27 5.19 -8.28
C VAL A 48 -3.73 4.97 -7.88
N ALA A 49 -4.63 5.90 -8.18
CA ALA A 49 -6.06 5.74 -7.88
C ALA A 49 -6.68 4.53 -8.59
N ARG A 50 -6.35 4.29 -9.87
CA ARG A 50 -6.83 3.12 -10.61
C ARG A 50 -6.32 1.82 -10.01
N GLU A 51 -5.04 1.77 -9.65
CA GLU A 51 -4.42 0.59 -9.06
C GLU A 51 -4.98 0.29 -7.68
N LEU A 52 -5.17 1.32 -6.84
CA LEU A 52 -5.87 1.20 -5.56
C LEU A 52 -7.29 0.68 -5.74
N LEU A 53 -8.05 1.19 -6.72
CA LEU A 53 -9.40 0.70 -7.01
C LEU A 53 -9.40 -0.77 -7.45
N THR A 54 -8.42 -1.21 -8.25
CA THR A 54 -8.25 -2.62 -8.62
C THR A 54 -7.99 -3.48 -7.38
N ILE A 55 -7.11 -3.03 -6.48
CA ILE A 55 -6.76 -3.74 -5.25
C ILE A 55 -7.98 -3.87 -4.32
N VAL A 56 -8.75 -2.79 -4.14
CA VAL A 56 -9.93 -2.78 -3.27
C VAL A 56 -11.08 -3.62 -3.86
N ARG A 57 -11.24 -3.65 -5.19
CA ARG A 57 -12.30 -4.42 -5.86
C ARG A 57 -12.07 -5.93 -5.92
N GLN A 58 -10.87 -6.41 -5.58
CA GLN A 58 -10.53 -7.83 -5.53
C GLN A 58 -10.73 -8.45 -4.12
N GLN A 59 -11.35 -7.71 -3.20
CA GLN A 59 -11.78 -8.19 -1.87
C GLN A 59 -13.21 -8.73 -1.91
#